data_AF-A0A966K9B5-F1
#
_entry.id   AF-A0A966K9B5-F1
#
_cell.length_a   1.000
_cell.length_b   1.000
_cell.length_c   1.000
_cell.angle_alpha   90.00
_cell.angle_beta   90.00
_cell.angle_gamma   90.00
#
_symmetry.space_group_name_H-M   'P 1'
#
loop_
_entity.id
_entity.type
_entity.pdbx_description
1 polymer ?
#
loop_
_entity_poly.entity_id
_entity_poly.type
_entity_poly.pdbx_seq_one_letter_code
_entity_poly.pdbx_strand_id
1 'polypeptide(L)' 'MLHVDVRENNVDQALRVLKKKMQREGLLREMRAKEFY' A
#
# COMPACT_ATOMS: atom_id res chain seq x y z
N MET A 1 -5.85 -7.68 -5.55
CA MET A 1 -6.62 -6.42 -5.42
C MET A 1 -6.56 -6.01 -3.96
N LEU A 2 -5.77 -4.99 -3.61
CA LEU A 2 -5.64 -4.49 -2.24
C LEU A 2 -6.81 -3.57 -1.93
N HIS A 3 -7.77 -4.03 -1.13
CA HIS A 3 -8.86 -3.19 -0.63
C HIS A 3 -8.65 -2.94 0.88
N VAL A 4 -8.86 -1.70 1.33
CA VAL A 4 -8.82 -1.33 2.74
C VAL A 4 -10.15 -0.64 3.07
N ASP A 5 -10.94 -1.28 3.93
CA ASP A 5 -12.17 -0.70 4.46
C ASP A 5 -11.83 0.40 5.46
N VAL A 6 -12.26 1.62 5.15
CA VAL A 6 -12.11 2.77 6.05
C VAL A 6 -13.25 2.71 7.07
N ARG A 7 -12.92 2.37 8.31
CA ARG A 7 -13.87 2.44 9.44
C ARG A 7 -13.73 3.80 10.12
N GLU A 8 -14.86 4.38 10.52
CA GLU A 8 -14.91 5.58 11.38
C GLU A 8 -14.27 6.86 10.79
N ASN A 9 -14.28 7.05 9.46
CA ASN A 9 -13.64 8.19 8.77
C ASN A 9 -12.12 8.35 9.04
N ASN A 10 -11.45 7.33 9.60
CA ASN A 10 -10.03 7.41 9.89
C ASN A 10 -9.19 7.03 8.66
N VAL A 11 -9.10 7.97 7.72
CA VAL A 11 -8.38 7.82 6.45
C VAL A 11 -6.87 7.65 6.70
N ASP A 12 -6.29 8.33 7.68
CA ASP A 12 -4.88 8.20 8.05
C ASP A 12 -4.50 6.78 8.47
N GLN A 13 -5.36 6.14 9.27
CA GLN A 13 -5.14 4.76 9.67
C GLN A 13 -5.27 3.80 8.48
N ALA A 14 -6.25 4.01 7.60
CA ALA A 14 -6.41 3.22 6.39
C ALA A 14 -5.19 3.32 5.47
N LEU A 15 -4.66 4.54 5.26
CA LEU A 15 -3.44 4.78 4.48
C LEU A 15 -2.21 4.12 5.13
N ARG A 16 -2.09 4.15 6.46
CA ARG A 16 -0.99 3.48 7.18
C ARG A 16 -1.07 1.96 7.04
N VAL A 17 -2.27 1.38 7.09
CA VAL A 17 -2.48 -0.06 6.91
C VAL A 17 -2.18 -0.47 5.46
N LEU A 18 -2.66 0.31 4.48
CA LEU A 18 -2.40 0.08 3.06
C LEU A 18 -0.89 0.13 2.76
N LYS A 19 -0.19 1.16 3.25
CA LYS A 19 1.25 1.31 3.08
C LYS A 19 2.02 0.12 3.67
N LYS A 20 1.63 -0.37 4.86
CA LYS A 20 2.24 -1.56 5.47
C LYS A 20 2.00 -2.84 4.65
N LYS A 21 0.79 -3.04 4.11
CA LYS A 21 0.50 -4.18 3.23
C LYS A 21 1.32 -4.12 1.94
N MET A 22 1.36 -2.97 1.26
CA MET A 22 2.15 -2.77 0.04
C MET A 22 3.65 -3.02 0.25
N GLN A 23 4.20 -2.60 1.40
CA GLN A 23 5.60 -2.88 1.73
C GLN A 23 5.86 -4.36 1.97
N ARG A 24 4.94 -5.08 2.62
CA ARG A 24 5.07 -6.52 2.90
C ARG A 24 5.00 -7.36 1.63
N GLU A 25 4.17 -6.98 0.66
CA GLU A 25 4.06 -7.66 -0.62
C GLU A 25 5.22 -7.34 -1.57
N GLY A 26 6.17 -6.48 -1.19
CA GLY A 26 7.35 -6.18 -2.00
C GLY A 26 7.07 -5.36 -3.26
N LEU A 27 5.81 -4.95 -3.48
CA LEU A 27 5.35 -4.18 -4.64
C LEU A 27 6.17 -2.91 -4.86
N LEU A 28 6.61 -2.24 -3.79
CA LEU A 28 7.44 -1.04 -3.88
C LEU A 28 8.82 -1.29 -4.49
N ARG A 29 9.37 -2.49 -4.29
CA ARG A 29 10.65 -2.91 -4.91
C ARG A 29 10.44 -3.28 -6.37
N GLU A 30 9.35 -3.98 -6.68
CA GLU A 30 9.00 -4.33 -8.05
C GLU A 30 8.67 -3.09 -8.90
N MET A 31 7.96 -2.11 -8.33
CA MET A 31 7.67 -0.84 -9.00
C MET A 31 8.96 -0.06 -9.30
N ARG A 32 9.87 0.07 -8.33
CA ARG A 32 11.19 0.68 -8.58
C ARG A 32 12.01 -0.07 -9.62
N ALA A 33 11.97 -1.41 -9.60
CA ALA A 33 12.69 -2.22 -10.59
C ALA A 33 12.11 -2.05 -12.00
N LYS A 34 10.82 -1.75 -12.11
CA LYS A 34 10.11 -1.49 -13.38
C LYS A 34 10.22 -0.05 -13.89
N GLU A 35 10.66 0.91 -13.06
CA GLU A 35 10.96 2.29 -13.51
C GLU A 35 12.24 2.37 -14.35
N PHE A 36 13.11 1.35 -14.29
CA PHE A 36 14.29 1.24 -15.14
C PHE A 36 13.96 0.44 -16.41
N TYR A 37 13.23 1.06 -17.35
CA TYR A 37 13.22 0.68 -18.76
C TYR A 37 12.88 1.87 -19.65
#